data_AF-A0A3D2CRL8-F1
#
_entry.id   AF-A0A3D2CRL8-F1
#
_cell.length_a   1.000
_cell.length_b   1.000
_cell.length_c   1.000
_cell.angle_alpha   90.00
_cell.angle_beta   90.00
_cell.angle_gamma   90.00
#
_symmetry.space_group_name_H-M   'P 1'
#
loop_
_entity.id
_entity.type
_entity.pdbx_description
1 polymer ?
#
loop_
_entity_poly.entity_id
_entity_poly.type
_entity_poly.pdbx_seq_one_letter_code
_entity_poly.pdbx_strand_id
1 'polypeptide(L)'
;MPMEPKKPHLCYPVAVEGKYDKIKLESLFEGEFFVTNGFSFFKDEGKKALFRRLAEKTPIIVFTDSDSAGRLIRNHFKGILPADRLIHLYIPQVKGKEKRKSAPSKEGYLGVEGSDSALLRSIFAPYILKTEEYSARGGPFGKKGEPLKRTELYDLGYEGGTGSREKRKKLLRLCGLPDNLSTAAMLEALNLLYTREELERLLGELKEQAE
;
A
#
# COMPACT_ATOMS: atom_id res chain seq x y z
N MET A 1 29.07 -14.79 -5.69
CA MET A 1 28.35 -14.05 -4.62
C MET A 1 27.22 -14.95 -4.17
N PRO A 2 27.07 -15.28 -2.88
CA PRO A 2 25.90 -16.03 -2.43
C PRO A 2 24.66 -15.20 -2.75
N MET A 3 23.71 -15.77 -3.50
CA MET A 3 22.45 -15.09 -3.75
C MET A 3 21.74 -14.94 -2.41
N GLU A 4 21.39 -13.72 -2.04
CA GLU A 4 20.51 -13.50 -0.90
C GLU A 4 19.22 -14.31 -1.12
N PRO A 5 18.72 -15.02 -0.11
CA PRO A 5 17.48 -15.77 -0.25
C PRO A 5 16.35 -14.80 -0.67
N LYS A 6 15.72 -15.09 -1.81
CA LYS A 6 14.65 -14.26 -2.38
C LYS A 6 13.56 -14.06 -1.34
N LYS A 7 13.16 -12.80 -1.12
CA LYS A 7 12.15 -12.49 -0.09
C LYS A 7 10.79 -13.07 -0.52
N PRO A 8 10.03 -13.66 0.41
CA PRO A 8 8.67 -14.11 0.13
C PRO A 8 7.77 -12.91 -0.22
N HIS A 9 6.88 -13.11 -1.19
CA HIS A 9 5.92 -12.09 -1.62
C HIS A 9 4.64 -12.18 -0.78
N LEU A 10 4.12 -11.04 -0.33
CA LEU A 10 2.83 -10.98 0.35
C LEU A 10 1.69 -10.92 -0.67
N CYS A 11 0.60 -11.64 -0.36
CA CYS A 11 -0.58 -11.70 -1.22
C CYS A 11 -1.43 -10.43 -1.16
N TYR A 12 -1.28 -9.62 -0.11
CA TYR A 12 -2.08 -8.43 0.16
C TYR A 12 -1.20 -7.25 0.56
N PRO A 13 -1.62 -6.01 0.25
CA PRO A 13 -0.97 -4.82 0.78
C PRO A 13 -1.06 -4.73 2.30
N VAL A 14 -0.05 -4.12 2.93
CA VAL A 14 0.06 -4.02 4.39
C VAL A 14 0.12 -2.55 4.82
N ALA A 15 -0.81 -2.15 5.67
CA ALA A 15 -0.79 -0.87 6.37
C ALA A 15 -0.18 -1.05 7.77
N VAL A 16 0.85 -0.26 8.07
CA VAL A 16 1.54 -0.22 9.36
C VAL A 16 1.45 1.16 9.99
N GLU A 17 1.66 1.23 11.31
CA GLU A 17 1.60 2.48 12.06
C GLU A 17 2.77 3.42 11.74
N GLY A 18 4.00 2.89 11.82
CA GLY A 18 5.22 3.66 11.75
C GLY A 18 6.13 3.31 10.57
N LYS A 19 7.01 4.25 10.23
CA LYS A 19 8.04 4.04 9.19
C LYS A 19 9.02 2.91 9.52
N TYR A 20 9.30 2.67 10.80
CA TYR A 20 10.24 1.63 11.24
C TYR A 20 9.64 0.24 11.08
N ASP A 21 8.35 0.09 11.33
CA ASP A 21 7.59 -1.14 11.06
C ASP A 21 7.65 -1.48 9.58
N LYS A 22 7.44 -0.47 8.71
CA LYS A 22 7.57 -0.62 7.26
C LYS A 22 8.96 -1.12 6.87
N ILE A 23 10.02 -0.45 7.33
CA ILE A 23 11.41 -0.84 7.04
C ILE A 23 11.69 -2.27 7.49
N LYS A 24 11.20 -2.65 8.67
CA LYS A 24 11.35 -4.01 9.20
C LYS A 24 10.65 -5.03 8.31
N LEU A 25 9.42 -4.78 7.86
CA LEU A 25 8.70 -5.69 6.97
C LEU A 25 9.33 -5.76 5.57
N GLU A 26 9.75 -4.63 5.00
CA GLU A 26 10.46 -4.58 3.70
C GLU A 26 11.79 -5.35 3.74
N SER A 27 12.43 -5.47 4.91
CA SER A 27 13.62 -6.31 5.08
C SER A 27 13.30 -7.82 5.01
N LEU A 28 12.05 -8.22 5.27
CA LEU A 28 11.64 -9.62 5.40
C LEU A 28 10.79 -10.13 4.23
N PHE A 29 10.05 -9.25 3.57
CA PHE A 29 9.04 -9.57 2.56
C PHE A 29 9.09 -8.61 1.36
N GLU A 30 8.60 -9.08 0.23
CA GLU A 30 8.25 -8.25 -0.93
C GLU A 30 6.74 -7.98 -0.93
N GLY A 31 6.34 -6.74 -1.18
CA GLY A 31 4.93 -6.34 -1.15
C GLY A 31 4.72 -4.83 -1.08
N GLU A 32 3.46 -4.43 -1.06
CA GLU A 32 3.05 -3.02 -0.98
C GLU A 32 2.84 -2.62 0.49
N PHE A 33 3.66 -1.68 0.99
CA PHE A 33 3.64 -1.24 2.40
C PHE A 33 3.29 0.24 2.55
N PHE A 34 2.25 0.51 3.35
CA PHE A 34 1.72 1.85 3.62
C PHE A 34 1.91 2.22 5.09
N VAL A 35 2.29 3.47 5.34
CA VAL A 35 2.45 4.01 6.70
C VAL A 35 1.31 4.95 7.02
N THR A 36 0.60 4.72 8.12
CA THR A 36 -0.48 5.61 8.57
C THR A 36 0.06 6.86 9.28
N ASN A 37 1.28 6.81 9.84
CA ASN A 37 1.86 7.89 10.64
C ASN A 37 0.91 8.35 11.75
N GLY A 38 0.33 7.38 12.45
CA GLY A 38 -0.73 7.61 13.45
C GLY A 38 -2.05 8.05 12.81
N PHE A 39 -2.58 9.19 13.28
CA PHE A 39 -3.92 9.66 12.90
C PHE A 39 -3.96 10.59 11.68
N SER A 40 -2.81 11.14 11.28
CA SER A 40 -2.73 12.11 10.19
C SER A 40 -3.20 11.55 8.85
N PHE A 41 -3.01 10.24 8.62
CA PHE A 41 -3.54 9.54 7.44
C PHE A 41 -5.07 9.68 7.33
N PHE A 42 -5.80 9.60 8.44
CA PHE A 42 -7.26 9.66 8.45
C PHE A 42 -7.82 11.07 8.40
N LYS A 43 -6.98 12.11 8.32
CA LYS A 43 -7.42 13.48 8.01
C LYS A 43 -7.34 13.79 6.53
N ASP A 44 -6.62 12.97 5.78
CA ASP A 44 -6.38 13.13 4.35
C ASP A 44 -7.42 12.35 3.55
N GLU A 45 -8.43 13.05 3.02
CA GLU A 45 -9.46 12.45 2.17
C GLU A 45 -8.88 11.80 0.92
N GLY A 46 -7.75 12.29 0.43
CA GLY A 46 -7.11 11.72 -0.74
C GLY A 46 -6.56 10.32 -0.47
N LYS A 47 -5.91 10.15 0.67
CA LYS A 47 -5.42 8.84 1.14
C LYS A 47 -6.56 7.87 1.45
N LYS A 48 -7.66 8.36 2.04
CA LYS A 48 -8.86 7.54 2.25
C LYS A 48 -9.44 7.04 0.92
N ALA A 49 -9.58 7.92 -0.07
CA ALA A 49 -10.07 7.55 -1.39
C ALA A 49 -9.18 6.49 -2.05
N LEU A 50 -7.85 6.67 -1.98
CA LEU A 50 -6.89 5.68 -2.46
C LEU A 50 -7.09 4.32 -1.79
N PHE A 51 -7.24 4.29 -0.47
CA PHE A 51 -7.44 3.03 0.27
C PHE A 51 -8.80 2.38 -0.01
N ARG A 52 -9.86 3.17 -0.24
CA ARG A 52 -11.15 2.64 -0.70
C ARG A 52 -10.99 1.93 -2.05
N ARG A 53 -10.33 2.58 -3.01
CA ARG A 53 -10.02 1.97 -4.32
C ARG A 53 -9.12 0.75 -4.20
N LEU A 54 -8.15 0.76 -3.28
CA LEU A 54 -7.30 -0.39 -3.00
C LEU A 54 -8.11 -1.58 -2.49
N ALA A 55 -9.02 -1.33 -1.54
CA ALA A 55 -9.89 -2.33 -0.92
C ALA A 55 -10.90 -2.97 -1.89
N GLU A 56 -11.34 -2.23 -2.92
CA GLU A 56 -12.19 -2.76 -3.99
C GLU A 56 -11.46 -3.87 -4.78
N LYS A 57 -10.16 -3.72 -5.02
CA LYS A 57 -9.34 -4.67 -5.79
C LYS A 57 -8.77 -5.81 -4.95
N THR A 58 -8.40 -5.55 -3.70
CA THR A 58 -7.75 -6.55 -2.83
C THR A 58 -8.05 -6.30 -1.36
N PRO A 59 -8.13 -7.34 -0.51
CA PRO A 59 -8.05 -7.17 0.94
C PRO A 59 -6.78 -6.42 1.35
N ILE A 60 -6.84 -5.69 2.46
CA ILE A 60 -5.73 -4.94 3.04
C ILE A 60 -5.44 -5.50 4.43
N ILE A 61 -4.18 -5.84 4.68
CA ILE A 61 -3.70 -6.22 6.00
C ILE A 61 -3.43 -4.94 6.80
N VAL A 62 -4.07 -4.80 7.95
CA VAL A 62 -3.76 -3.77 8.94
C VAL A 62 -2.93 -4.42 10.03
N PHE A 63 -1.64 -4.09 10.07
CA PHE A 63 -0.67 -4.64 11.02
C PHE A 63 -0.23 -3.56 11.99
N THR A 64 -0.63 -3.72 13.24
CA THR A 64 -0.47 -2.69 14.29
C THR A 64 -0.14 -3.35 15.61
N ASP A 65 0.47 -2.58 16.52
CA ASP A 65 0.70 -3.03 17.88
C ASP A 65 -0.63 -3.28 18.62
N SER A 66 -0.55 -4.12 19.65
CA SER A 66 -1.68 -4.49 20.50
C SER A 66 -1.97 -3.42 21.58
N ASP A 67 -1.74 -2.15 21.27
CA ASP A 67 -1.86 -1.02 22.19
C ASP A 67 -3.09 -0.13 21.87
N SER A 68 -3.21 0.97 22.61
CA SER A 68 -4.29 1.96 22.42
C SER A 68 -4.24 2.66 21.04
N ALA A 69 -3.05 2.97 20.52
CA ALA A 69 -2.88 3.64 19.23
C ALA A 69 -3.29 2.72 18.07
N GLY A 70 -2.79 1.48 18.07
CA GLY A 70 -3.16 0.45 17.10
C GLY A 70 -4.66 0.18 17.10
N ARG A 71 -5.32 0.18 18.28
CA ARG A 71 -6.78 0.03 18.37
C ARG A 71 -7.52 1.15 17.64
N LEU A 72 -7.09 2.39 17.81
CA LEU A 72 -7.72 3.54 17.16
C LEU A 72 -7.50 3.52 15.64
N ILE A 73 -6.29 3.16 15.17
CA ILE A 73 -5.99 2.99 13.74
C ILE A 73 -6.92 1.94 13.12
N ARG A 74 -7.08 0.78 13.76
CA ARG A 74 -7.98 -0.28 13.29
C ARG A 74 -9.45 0.19 13.23
N ASN A 75 -9.91 0.91 14.25
CA ASN A 75 -11.27 1.46 14.27
C ASN A 75 -11.49 2.48 13.15
N HIS A 76 -10.49 3.30 12.83
CA HIS A 76 -10.58 4.20 11.69
C HIS A 76 -10.67 3.45 10.37
N PHE A 77 -9.85 2.42 10.16
CA PHE A 77 -9.97 1.57 8.97
C PHE A 77 -11.36 0.95 8.84
N LYS A 78 -11.93 0.43 9.93
CA LYS A 78 -13.31 -0.08 9.94
C LYS A 78 -14.36 0.96 9.57
N GLY A 79 -14.10 2.24 9.88
CA GLY A 79 -15.00 3.34 9.52
C GLY A 79 -14.90 3.76 8.05
N ILE A 80 -13.85 3.38 7.32
CA ILE A 80 -13.63 3.79 5.93
C ILE A 80 -13.69 2.63 4.92
N LEU A 81 -13.43 1.40 5.34
CA LEU A 81 -13.35 0.21 4.50
C LEU A 81 -14.34 -0.88 4.96
N PRO A 82 -14.91 -1.66 4.03
CA PRO A 82 -15.73 -2.83 4.36
C PRO A 82 -14.98 -3.87 5.20
N ALA A 83 -15.69 -4.55 6.10
CA ALA A 83 -15.09 -5.51 7.03
C ALA A 83 -14.48 -6.74 6.33
N ASP A 84 -15.08 -7.18 5.22
CA ASP A 84 -14.59 -8.29 4.38
C ASP A 84 -13.32 -7.95 3.61
N ARG A 85 -12.95 -6.65 3.55
CA ARG A 85 -11.72 -6.17 2.91
C ARG A 85 -10.61 -5.85 3.89
N LEU A 86 -10.83 -6.08 5.18
CA LEU A 86 -9.86 -5.80 6.24
C LEU A 86 -9.38 -7.10 6.90
N ILE A 87 -8.07 -7.31 6.87
CA ILE A 87 -7.40 -8.40 7.59
C ILE A 87 -6.62 -7.77 8.74
N HIS A 88 -7.01 -8.04 9.98
CA HIS A 88 -6.32 -7.51 11.14
C HIS A 88 -5.26 -8.49 11.64
N LEU A 89 -4.00 -8.06 11.63
CA LEU A 89 -2.88 -8.78 12.22
C LEU A 89 -2.32 -8.01 13.40
N TYR A 90 -1.88 -8.76 14.41
CA TYR A 90 -1.45 -8.23 15.70
C TYR A 90 -0.07 -8.77 16.03
N ILE A 91 0.74 -7.93 16.66
CA ILE A 91 1.95 -8.39 17.32
C ILE A 91 1.58 -8.95 18.69
N PRO A 92 2.02 -10.19 19.01
CA PRO A 92 1.93 -10.73 20.36
C PRO A 92 2.63 -9.81 21.35
N GLN A 93 2.03 -9.59 22.52
CA GLN A 93 2.62 -8.73 23.54
C GLN A 93 3.88 -9.39 24.15
N VAL A 94 5.05 -9.11 23.58
CA VAL A 94 6.35 -9.57 24.08
C VAL A 94 6.96 -8.47 24.95
N LYS A 95 7.24 -8.76 26.23
CA LYS A 95 7.86 -7.79 27.14
C LYS A 95 9.25 -7.40 26.64
N GLY A 96 9.55 -6.09 26.60
CA GLY A 96 10.87 -5.60 26.24
C GLY A 96 10.89 -4.14 25.79
N LYS A 97 12.03 -3.72 25.26
CA LYS A 97 12.33 -2.32 24.94
C LYS A 97 13.00 -2.24 23.57
N GLU A 98 12.46 -1.40 22.70
CA GLU A 98 13.04 -1.15 21.38
C GLU A 98 14.40 -0.46 21.48
N LYS A 99 15.35 -0.84 20.62
CA LYS A 99 16.74 -0.35 20.65
C LYS A 99 16.86 1.18 20.57
N ARG A 100 15.94 1.84 19.84
CA ARG A 100 15.91 3.31 19.69
C ARG A 100 15.40 4.07 20.92
N LYS A 101 14.65 3.42 21.82
CA LYS A 101 14.02 4.09 22.97
C LYS A 101 14.96 4.04 24.17
N SER A 102 14.99 5.11 24.98
CA SER A 102 15.78 5.17 26.22
C SER A 102 15.08 4.47 27.41
N ALA A 103 13.77 4.27 27.33
CA ALA A 103 12.96 3.49 28.27
C ALA A 103 12.01 2.54 27.50
N PRO A 104 11.47 1.48 28.13
CA PRO A 104 10.40 0.67 27.53
C PRO A 104 9.21 1.55 27.09
N SER A 105 8.35 1.03 26.22
CA SER A 105 7.07 1.67 25.93
C SER A 105 6.25 1.86 27.22
N LYS A 106 5.26 2.76 27.24
CA LYS A 106 4.41 2.99 28.44
C LYS A 106 3.76 1.71 28.97
N GLU A 107 3.58 0.70 28.12
CA GLU A 107 3.03 -0.62 28.47
C GLU A 107 4.10 -1.73 28.64
N GLY A 108 5.38 -1.44 28.36
CA GLY A 108 6.51 -2.36 28.60
C GLY A 108 6.73 -3.45 27.54
N TYR A 109 6.10 -3.34 26.37
CA TYR A 109 6.18 -4.31 25.28
C TYR A 109 7.04 -3.83 24.10
N LEU A 110 7.62 -4.79 23.37
CA LEU A 110 8.30 -4.60 22.08
C LEU A 110 7.29 -4.33 20.96
N GLY A 111 7.53 -3.30 20.15
CA GLY A 111 6.79 -3.07 18.91
C GLY A 111 7.33 -3.90 17.73
N VAL A 112 6.81 -3.64 16.53
CA VAL A 112 7.17 -4.33 15.28
C VAL A 112 8.67 -4.34 15.00
N GLU A 113 9.33 -3.20 15.12
CA GLU A 113 10.77 -3.06 14.85
C GLU A 113 11.61 -3.96 15.78
N GLY A 114 11.19 -4.06 17.04
CA GLY A 114 11.85 -4.86 18.07
C GLY A 114 11.48 -6.33 18.06
N SER A 115 10.50 -6.73 17.25
CA SER A 115 10.02 -8.11 17.18
C SER A 115 11.00 -9.02 16.45
N ASP A 116 11.05 -10.27 16.92
CA ASP A 116 11.86 -11.30 16.31
C ASP A 116 11.41 -11.57 14.86
N SER A 117 12.39 -11.72 13.96
CA SER A 117 12.11 -11.90 12.53
C SER A 117 11.40 -13.23 12.24
N ALA A 118 11.65 -14.29 13.03
CA ALA A 118 10.95 -15.56 12.86
C ALA A 118 9.50 -15.47 13.32
N LEU A 119 9.22 -14.71 14.38
CA LEU A 119 7.85 -14.39 14.80
C LEU A 119 7.09 -13.62 13.72
N LEU A 120 7.70 -12.59 13.12
CA LEU A 120 7.04 -11.85 12.02
C LEU A 120 6.77 -12.76 10.83
N ARG A 121 7.71 -13.66 10.48
CA ARG A 121 7.51 -14.66 9.43
C ARG A 121 6.37 -15.62 9.74
N SER A 122 6.20 -16.05 10.99
CA SER A 122 5.09 -16.94 11.35
C SER A 122 3.73 -16.25 11.31
N ILE A 123 3.65 -14.98 11.74
CA ILE A 123 2.42 -14.17 11.65
C ILE A 123 1.96 -13.99 10.19
N PHE A 124 2.91 -13.71 9.29
CA PHE A 124 2.61 -13.48 7.88
C PHE A 124 2.53 -14.77 7.05
N ALA A 125 2.89 -15.93 7.60
CA ALA A 125 2.93 -17.20 6.86
C ALA A 125 1.64 -17.53 6.08
N PRO A 126 0.42 -17.29 6.60
CA PRO A 126 -0.82 -17.52 5.84
C PRO A 126 -1.01 -16.59 4.63
N TYR A 127 -0.24 -15.51 4.53
CA TYR A 127 -0.35 -14.47 3.52
C TYR A 127 0.87 -14.40 2.59
N ILE A 128 1.77 -15.38 2.67
CA ILE A 128 2.88 -15.52 1.73
C ILE A 128 2.37 -16.24 0.49
N LEU A 129 2.55 -15.63 -0.68
CA LEU A 129 2.32 -16.30 -1.95
C LEU A 129 3.39 -17.35 -2.17
N LYS A 130 2.95 -18.55 -2.55
CA LYS A 130 3.88 -19.54 -3.10
C LYS A 130 4.43 -19.01 -4.42
N THR A 131 5.67 -19.37 -4.74
CA THR A 131 6.35 -18.89 -5.95
C THR A 131 5.53 -19.15 -7.20
N GLU A 132 4.92 -20.33 -7.30
CA GLU A 132 4.09 -20.74 -8.43
C GLU A 132 2.81 -19.90 -8.55
N GLU A 133 2.17 -19.60 -7.42
CA GLU A 133 0.98 -18.75 -7.36
C GLU A 133 1.30 -17.30 -7.76
N TYR A 134 2.46 -16.78 -7.33
CA TYR A 134 2.92 -15.46 -7.74
C TYR A 134 3.25 -15.43 -9.24
N SER A 135 3.93 -16.44 -9.78
CA SER A 135 4.21 -16.52 -11.22
C SER A 135 2.94 -16.64 -12.07
N ALA A 136 1.89 -17.28 -11.57
CA ALA A 136 0.61 -17.40 -12.26
C ALA A 136 -0.22 -16.11 -12.18
N ARG A 137 -0.33 -15.49 -11.00
CA ARG A 137 -1.25 -14.37 -10.75
C ARG A 137 -0.60 -12.99 -10.75
N GLY A 138 0.69 -12.87 -10.44
CA GLY A 138 1.44 -11.60 -10.46
C GLY A 138 1.32 -10.70 -9.22
N GLY A 139 0.65 -11.17 -8.16
CA GLY A 139 0.48 -10.45 -6.90
C GLY A 139 -0.99 -10.14 -6.54
N PRO A 140 -1.25 -9.18 -5.64
CA PRO A 140 -2.61 -8.73 -5.28
C PRO A 140 -3.36 -8.07 -6.44
N PHE A 141 -2.64 -7.45 -7.38
CA PHE A 141 -3.22 -6.64 -8.47
C PHE A 141 -3.10 -7.29 -9.86
N GLY A 142 -2.83 -8.59 -9.92
CA GLY A 142 -2.51 -9.23 -11.19
C GLY A 142 -1.04 -9.04 -11.58
N LYS A 143 -0.65 -9.57 -12.75
CA LYS A 143 0.69 -9.34 -13.31
C LYS A 143 0.83 -7.87 -13.69
N LYS A 144 1.60 -7.13 -12.88
CA LYS A 144 1.99 -5.78 -13.23
C LYS A 144 2.96 -5.83 -14.42
N GLY A 145 2.57 -5.21 -15.54
CA GLY A 145 3.48 -4.94 -16.66
C GLY A 145 4.48 -3.84 -16.31
N GLU A 146 5.16 -3.27 -17.33
CA GLU A 146 6.02 -2.11 -17.08
C GLU A 146 5.22 -0.94 -16.48
N PRO A 147 5.68 -0.32 -15.39
CA PRO A 147 5.03 0.86 -14.82
C PRO A 147 4.96 1.98 -15.84
N LEU A 148 3.84 2.69 -15.88
CA LEU A 148 3.69 3.92 -16.66
C LEU A 148 4.75 4.93 -16.19
N LYS A 149 5.47 5.51 -17.15
CA LYS A 149 6.54 6.48 -16.90
C LYS A 149 6.01 7.90 -17.08
N ARG A 150 6.69 8.84 -16.43
CA ARG A 150 6.35 10.27 -16.53
C ARG A 150 6.57 10.82 -17.95
N THR A 151 7.55 10.29 -18.68
CA THR A 151 7.77 10.62 -20.10
C THR A 151 6.54 10.29 -20.94
N GLU A 152 5.91 9.14 -20.69
CA GLU A 152 4.69 8.75 -21.41
C GLU A 152 3.51 9.67 -21.08
N LEU A 153 3.39 10.15 -19.83
CA LEU A 153 2.40 11.17 -19.49
C LEU A 153 2.62 12.47 -20.27
N TYR A 154 3.88 12.86 -20.49
CA TYR A 154 4.22 14.02 -21.29
C TYR A 154 3.83 13.81 -22.76
N ASP A 155 4.21 12.67 -23.35
CA ASP A 155 3.93 12.33 -24.75
C ASP A 155 2.43 12.24 -25.03
N LEU A 156 1.64 11.78 -24.04
CA LEU A 156 0.17 11.71 -24.12
C LEU A 156 -0.53 13.05 -23.82
N GLY A 157 0.23 14.11 -23.50
CA GLY A 157 -0.28 15.44 -23.19
C GLY A 157 -0.94 15.57 -21.82
N TYR A 158 -0.70 14.62 -20.91
CA TYR A 158 -1.09 14.69 -19.50
C TYR A 158 -0.11 15.51 -18.66
N GLU A 159 1.02 15.95 -19.22
CA GLU A 159 1.99 16.83 -18.56
C GLU A 159 2.58 17.86 -19.55
N GLY A 160 3.03 19.02 -19.06
CA GLY A 160 3.79 20.01 -19.84
C GLY A 160 2.99 20.89 -20.84
N GLY A 161 1.82 20.45 -21.30
CA GLY A 161 1.00 21.18 -22.28
C GLY A 161 -0.25 21.88 -21.74
N THR A 162 -0.85 22.75 -22.55
CA THR A 162 -2.17 23.35 -22.32
C THR A 162 -3.23 22.26 -22.21
N GLY A 163 -4.13 22.35 -21.22
CA GLY A 163 -5.18 21.35 -20.98
C GLY A 163 -4.73 20.08 -20.24
N SER A 164 -3.42 19.90 -19.99
CA SER A 164 -2.90 18.73 -19.27
C SER A 164 -3.49 18.55 -17.87
N ARG A 165 -3.73 19.67 -17.15
CA ARG A 165 -4.38 19.65 -15.83
C ARG A 165 -5.79 19.07 -15.89
N GLU A 166 -6.56 19.44 -16.92
CA GLU A 166 -7.95 18.98 -17.05
C GLU A 166 -7.99 17.51 -17.47
N LYS A 167 -7.09 17.08 -18.37
CA LYS A 167 -6.92 15.66 -18.71
C LYS A 167 -6.61 14.80 -17.48
N ARG A 168 -5.67 15.24 -16.62
CA ARG A 168 -5.37 14.54 -15.35
C ARG A 168 -6.58 14.48 -14.43
N LYS A 169 -7.34 15.56 -14.28
CA LYS A 169 -8.56 15.56 -13.46
C LYS A 169 -9.60 14.57 -13.98
N LYS A 170 -9.84 14.53 -15.29
CA LYS A 170 -10.76 13.57 -15.91
C LYS A 170 -10.33 12.12 -15.65
N LEU A 171 -9.04 11.82 -15.87
CA LEU A 171 -8.49 10.49 -15.59
C LEU A 171 -8.62 10.11 -14.11
N LEU A 172 -8.28 11.02 -13.19
CA LEU A 172 -8.42 10.78 -11.76
C LEU A 172 -9.88 10.50 -11.38
N ARG A 173 -10.84 11.26 -11.90
CA ARG A 173 -12.27 11.03 -11.65
C ARG A 173 -12.75 9.69 -12.19
N LEU A 174 -12.33 9.31 -13.39
CA LEU A 174 -12.64 8.00 -13.99
C LEU A 174 -12.14 6.86 -13.09
N CYS A 175 -10.92 7.00 -12.57
CA CYS A 175 -10.33 6.07 -11.62
C CYS A 175 -10.90 6.20 -10.19
N GLY A 176 -11.85 7.11 -9.93
CA GLY A 176 -12.34 7.51 -8.59
C GLY A 176 -11.23 7.82 -7.59
N LEU A 177 -10.17 8.44 -8.09
CA LEU A 177 -9.08 9.00 -7.32
C LEU A 177 -9.32 10.51 -7.10
N PRO A 178 -8.69 11.11 -6.08
CA PRO A 178 -8.78 12.55 -5.84
C PRO A 178 -8.25 13.35 -7.04
N ASP A 179 -9.02 14.33 -7.51
CA ASP A 179 -8.65 15.10 -8.72
C ASP A 179 -7.63 16.23 -8.46
N ASN A 180 -7.18 16.36 -7.21
CA ASN A 180 -6.17 17.32 -6.75
C ASN A 180 -4.78 16.70 -6.54
N LEU A 181 -4.57 15.44 -6.90
CA LEU A 181 -3.26 14.79 -6.79
C LEU A 181 -2.20 15.51 -7.65
N SER A 182 -0.96 15.57 -7.13
CA SER A 182 0.20 15.98 -7.92
C SER A 182 0.45 14.93 -9.03
N THR A 183 1.16 15.31 -10.10
CA THR A 183 1.46 14.37 -11.21
C THR A 183 2.20 13.13 -10.71
N ALA A 184 3.14 13.30 -9.77
CA ALA A 184 3.87 12.19 -9.17
C ALA A 184 2.94 11.27 -8.35
N ALA A 185 2.12 11.83 -7.46
CA ALA A 185 1.19 11.06 -6.65
C ALA A 185 0.12 10.35 -7.49
N MET A 186 -0.36 10.98 -8.56
CA MET A 186 -1.24 10.36 -9.54
C MET A 186 -0.56 9.15 -10.19
N LEU A 187 0.68 9.31 -10.68
CA LEU A 187 1.42 8.25 -11.35
C LEU A 187 1.67 7.05 -10.42
N GLU A 188 2.06 7.32 -9.17
CA GLU A 188 2.23 6.30 -8.14
C GLU A 188 0.91 5.55 -7.87
N ALA A 189 -0.20 6.27 -7.70
CA ALA A 189 -1.52 5.66 -7.47
C ALA A 189 -1.99 4.82 -8.66
N LEU A 190 -1.76 5.27 -9.89
CA LEU A 190 -2.13 4.55 -11.10
C LEU A 190 -1.31 3.24 -11.23
N ASN A 191 0.01 3.30 -11.07
CA ASN A 191 0.89 2.13 -11.12
C ASN A 191 0.69 1.17 -9.93
N LEU A 192 0.15 1.67 -8.82
CA LEU A 192 -0.25 0.83 -7.69
C LEU A 192 -1.51 0.02 -8.03
N LEU A 193 -2.55 0.68 -8.53
CA LEU A 193 -3.91 0.13 -8.65
C LEU A 193 -4.18 -0.62 -9.96
N TYR A 194 -3.46 -0.30 -11.02
CA TYR A 194 -3.79 -0.78 -12.37
C TYR A 194 -2.62 -1.51 -13.01
N THR A 195 -2.92 -2.53 -13.81
CA THR A 195 -1.93 -3.12 -14.71
C THR A 195 -1.63 -2.19 -15.88
N ARG A 196 -0.56 -2.47 -16.62
CA ARG A 196 -0.20 -1.70 -17.81
C ARG A 196 -1.35 -1.68 -18.82
N GLU A 197 -1.94 -2.84 -19.06
CA GLU A 197 -3.03 -3.04 -20.03
C GLU A 197 -4.34 -2.37 -19.55
N GLU A 198 -4.60 -2.32 -18.25
CA GLU A 198 -5.72 -1.53 -17.70
C GLU A 198 -5.50 -0.03 -17.92
N LEU A 199 -4.29 0.48 -17.66
CA LEU A 199 -3.96 1.89 -17.88
C LEU A 199 -4.06 2.29 -19.35
N GLU A 200 -3.53 1.47 -20.26
CA GLU A 200 -3.60 1.73 -21.70
C GLU A 200 -5.05 1.81 -22.19
N ARG A 201 -5.93 0.93 -21.70
CA ARG A 201 -7.37 0.98 -22.01
C ARG A 201 -8.02 2.27 -21.51
N LEU A 202 -7.81 2.63 -20.24
CA LEU A 202 -8.35 3.87 -19.66
C LEU A 202 -7.86 5.13 -20.42
N LEU A 203 -6.59 5.12 -20.84
CA LEU A 203 -6.00 6.22 -21.61
C LEU A 203 -6.56 6.27 -23.05
N GLY A 204 -6.89 5.12 -23.65
CA GLY A 204 -7.55 5.01 -24.95
C GLY A 204 -8.98 5.56 -24.93
N GLU A 205 -9.80 5.15 -23.96
CA GLU A 205 -11.18 5.62 -23.79
C GLU A 205 -11.26 7.15 -23.66
N LEU A 206 -10.31 7.76 -22.95
CA LEU A 206 -10.25 9.21 -22.79
C LEU A 206 -9.80 9.96 -24.06
N LYS A 207 -9.06 9.30 -24.96
CA LYS A 207 -8.71 9.88 -26.26
C LYS A 207 -9.93 9.90 -27.18
N GLU A 208 -10.66 8.80 -27.25
CA GLU A 208 -11.88 8.67 -28.07
C GLU A 208 -12.99 9.65 -27.63
N GLN A 209 -13.07 9.97 -26.34
CA GLN A 209 -14.03 10.98 -25.82
C GLN A 209 -13.61 12.43 -26.08
N ALA A 210 -12.37 12.67 -26.51
CA ALA A 210 -11.83 14.00 -26.76
C ALA A 210 -11.77 14.36 -28.26
N GLU A 211 -11.95 13.37 -29.13
CA GLU A 211 -12.13 13.49 -30.59
C GLU A 211 -13.61 13.62 -30.95
#